data_AF-A0A9D4R249-F1
#
_entry.id   AF-A0A9D4R249-F1
#
_cell.length_a   1.000
_cell.length_b   1.000
_cell.length_c   1.000
_cell.angle_alpha   90.00
_cell.angle_beta   90.00
_cell.angle_gamma   90.00
#
_symmetry.space_group_name_H-M   'P 1'
#
loop_
_entity.id
_entity.type
_entity.pdbx_description
1 polymer ?
#
loop_
_entity_poly.entity_id
_entity_poly.type
_entity_poly.pdbx_seq_one_letter_code
_entity_poly.pdbx_strand_id
1 'polypeptide(L)'
;MYLINGKSVTAWAPGVIDENQFLEYQFATPVYVTKVDVYENFNAGGVKAIKCFDVSEEWITLWSTDQVYAFESARIFSPSFTSTRPCFSNHIRLDIDCTVANDWVQIEAVRLHGSKEAVQWVNDVIVYSSQYGSDKWSAEQTLGVPDVYPGYADDKRAWAPGVIDAKQFLVLKFATPVYVTKVDVYETFNAGGVKGIGCFDAQVEAFPNGTMTDNWRWIRLWSTPQVSVVKSARIFSPSFTSTIRCFSNTIMLFIDCTAANNWVEIDAVRLKGYQKPWSRLAKREHVNEVLEDEEDKAVTAVESAAAKMSIKQLLAHVRK
;
A
#
# COMPACT_ATOMS: atom_id res chain seq x y z
N MET A 1 16.61 -19.96 -11.96
CA MET A 1 16.43 -20.15 -13.40
C MET A 1 17.51 -19.32 -14.08
N TYR A 2 18.39 -19.93 -14.87
CA TYR A 2 19.38 -19.19 -15.66
C TYR A 2 18.71 -18.82 -16.98
N LEU A 3 18.65 -17.54 -17.31
CA LEU A 3 18.14 -17.08 -18.60
C LEU A 3 19.24 -17.25 -19.64
N ILE A 4 19.00 -18.09 -20.64
CA ILE A 4 19.95 -18.36 -21.72
C ILE A 4 19.66 -17.41 -22.87
N ASN A 5 20.70 -16.77 -23.41
CA ASN A 5 20.56 -15.95 -24.61
C ASN A 5 20.43 -16.80 -25.86
N GLY A 6 19.54 -16.40 -26.76
CA GLY A 6 19.36 -17.05 -28.04
C GLY A 6 17.98 -17.69 -28.19
N LYS A 7 17.72 -18.12 -29.43
CA LYS A 7 16.47 -18.75 -29.80
C LYS A 7 16.27 -20.06 -29.04
N SER A 8 15.14 -20.18 -28.37
CA SER A 8 14.73 -21.34 -27.60
C SER A 8 13.46 -21.96 -28.18
N VAL A 9 13.36 -23.29 -28.12
CA VAL A 9 12.14 -24.04 -28.49
C VAL A 9 11.13 -24.11 -27.35
N THR A 10 11.51 -23.71 -26.14
CA THR A 10 10.63 -23.66 -24.96
C THR A 10 10.13 -22.25 -24.65
N ALA A 11 10.69 -21.23 -25.29
CA ALA A 11 10.21 -19.86 -25.22
C ALA A 11 9.01 -19.66 -26.15
N TRP A 12 8.11 -18.75 -25.75
CA TRP A 12 7.08 -18.28 -26.65
C TRP A 12 7.65 -17.35 -27.72
N ALA A 13 7.12 -17.43 -28.94
CA ALA A 13 7.30 -16.46 -30.03
C ALA A 13 5.96 -16.29 -30.78
N PRO A 14 5.71 -15.11 -31.38
CA PRO A 14 4.47 -14.87 -32.12
C PRO A 14 4.44 -15.60 -33.48
N GLY A 15 3.24 -15.88 -33.98
CA GLY A 15 3.06 -16.52 -35.30
C GLY A 15 3.29 -15.57 -36.49
N VAL A 16 3.21 -14.27 -36.26
CA VAL A 16 3.41 -13.20 -37.25
C VAL A 16 4.33 -12.13 -36.66
N ILE A 17 5.17 -11.53 -37.50
CA ILE A 17 6.07 -10.44 -37.10
C ILE A 17 5.37 -9.11 -37.42
N ASP A 18 4.70 -8.53 -36.42
CA ASP A 18 4.09 -7.20 -36.48
C ASP A 18 4.07 -6.54 -35.08
N GLU A 19 3.40 -5.40 -34.96
CA GLU A 19 3.32 -4.60 -33.74
C GLU A 19 2.20 -5.01 -32.76
N ASN A 20 1.37 -5.98 -33.14
CA ASN A 20 0.10 -6.32 -32.49
C ASN A 20 0.11 -7.75 -31.91
N GLN A 21 1.24 -8.16 -31.34
CA GLN A 21 1.37 -9.46 -30.71
C GLN A 21 1.07 -9.37 -29.21
N PHE A 22 0.59 -10.45 -28.60
CA PHE A 22 0.35 -10.46 -27.16
C PHE A 22 0.47 -11.86 -26.56
N LEU A 23 0.73 -11.89 -25.25
CA LEU A 23 0.51 -13.06 -24.41
C LEU A 23 -0.31 -12.69 -23.19
N GLU A 24 -1.11 -13.65 -22.75
CA GLU A 24 -1.81 -13.56 -21.48
C GLU A 24 -1.40 -14.71 -20.57
N TYR A 25 -1.18 -14.39 -19.30
CA TYR A 25 -0.71 -15.31 -18.28
C TYR A 25 -1.72 -15.34 -17.14
N GLN A 26 -2.22 -16.53 -16.83
CA GLN A 26 -3.00 -16.80 -15.63
C GLN A 26 -2.08 -17.44 -14.57
N PHE A 27 -1.90 -16.74 -13.44
CA PHE A 27 -1.16 -17.22 -12.29
C PHE A 27 -2.08 -17.95 -11.30
N ALA A 28 -1.53 -18.88 -10.53
CA ALA A 28 -2.31 -19.68 -9.58
C ALA A 28 -2.90 -18.86 -8.42
N THR A 29 -2.27 -17.73 -8.05
CA THR A 29 -2.67 -16.93 -6.87
C THR A 29 -2.80 -15.46 -7.25
N PRO A 30 -3.97 -14.82 -7.01
CA PRO A 30 -4.12 -13.38 -7.20
C PRO A 30 -3.35 -12.61 -6.15
N VAL A 31 -2.73 -11.53 -6.60
CA VAL A 31 -1.93 -10.64 -5.75
C VAL A 31 -2.21 -9.20 -6.12
N TYR A 32 -1.98 -8.29 -5.19
CA TYR A 32 -1.83 -6.88 -5.54
C TYR A 32 -0.51 -6.74 -6.25
N VAL A 33 -0.56 -6.44 -7.55
CA VAL A 33 0.59 -6.48 -8.43
C VAL A 33 1.57 -5.37 -8.04
N THR A 34 2.80 -5.75 -7.69
CA THR A 34 3.85 -4.80 -7.27
C THR A 34 5.01 -4.74 -8.24
N LYS A 35 5.22 -5.81 -9.01
CA LYS A 35 6.28 -5.90 -10.03
C LYS A 35 5.96 -7.03 -11.00
N VAL A 36 6.33 -6.86 -12.26
CA VAL A 36 6.36 -7.94 -13.26
C VAL A 36 7.78 -8.01 -13.81
N ASP A 37 8.38 -9.20 -13.77
CA ASP A 37 9.65 -9.48 -14.45
C ASP A 37 9.36 -10.30 -15.70
N VAL A 38 9.80 -9.78 -16.85
CA VAL A 38 9.69 -10.45 -18.16
C VAL A 38 11.07 -10.95 -18.56
N TYR A 39 11.20 -12.24 -18.80
CA TYR A 39 12.45 -12.90 -19.17
C TYR A 39 12.52 -12.98 -20.69
N GLU A 40 13.15 -11.98 -21.30
CA GLU A 40 13.29 -11.87 -22.75
C GLU A 40 14.59 -12.58 -23.17
N ASN A 41 14.50 -13.65 -23.96
CA ASN A 41 15.65 -14.52 -24.25
C ASN A 41 16.21 -14.37 -25.69
N PHE A 42 15.41 -13.90 -26.64
CA PHE A 42 15.82 -13.70 -28.03
C PHE A 42 15.17 -12.42 -28.59
N ASN A 43 15.97 -11.58 -29.26
CA ASN A 43 15.57 -10.26 -29.75
C ASN A 43 14.81 -9.44 -28.68
N ALA A 44 15.39 -9.32 -27.49
CA ALA A 44 14.74 -8.68 -26.36
C ALA A 44 14.45 -7.20 -26.61
N GLY A 45 13.51 -6.60 -25.87
CA GLY A 45 13.16 -5.18 -25.96
C GLY A 45 11.84 -4.90 -26.68
N GLY A 46 11.13 -5.94 -27.12
CA GLY A 46 9.85 -5.83 -27.84
C GLY A 46 8.61 -5.62 -26.95
N VAL A 47 8.74 -5.67 -25.62
CA VAL A 47 7.60 -5.43 -24.71
C VAL A 47 7.12 -3.98 -24.83
N LYS A 48 5.90 -3.78 -25.35
CA LYS A 48 5.26 -2.48 -25.58
C LYS A 48 4.35 -2.05 -24.43
N ALA A 49 3.67 -3.01 -23.79
CA ALA A 49 2.86 -2.75 -22.61
C ALA A 49 2.78 -3.96 -21.67
N ILE A 50 2.60 -3.67 -20.38
CA ILE A 50 2.24 -4.65 -19.35
C ILE A 50 0.89 -4.22 -18.77
N LYS A 51 -0.10 -5.09 -18.86
CA LYS A 51 -1.46 -4.87 -18.36
C LYS A 51 -1.84 -5.95 -17.36
N CYS A 52 -2.71 -5.63 -16.42
CA CYS A 52 -3.33 -6.61 -15.54
C CYS A 52 -4.84 -6.53 -15.66
N PHE A 53 -5.52 -7.67 -15.56
CA PHE A 53 -6.97 -7.73 -15.55
C PHE A 53 -7.43 -7.68 -14.09
N ASP A 54 -8.02 -6.56 -13.69
CA ASP A 54 -8.44 -6.33 -12.30
C ASP A 54 -9.74 -7.10 -11.99
N VAL A 55 -9.98 -7.34 -10.70
CA VAL A 55 -11.24 -7.93 -10.22
C VAL A 55 -12.49 -7.11 -10.55
N SER A 56 -12.33 -5.84 -10.93
CA SER A 56 -13.40 -5.03 -11.53
C SER A 56 -13.69 -5.37 -13.00
N GLU A 57 -13.11 -6.45 -13.54
CA GLU A 57 -13.23 -6.89 -14.94
C GLU A 57 -12.70 -5.86 -15.95
N GLU A 58 -11.69 -5.09 -15.56
CA GLU A 58 -11.08 -4.03 -16.38
C GLU A 58 -9.58 -4.27 -16.57
N TRP A 59 -9.08 -4.06 -17.79
CA TRP A 59 -7.65 -4.04 -18.06
C TRP A 59 -7.02 -2.73 -17.56
N ILE A 60 -6.06 -2.83 -16.65
CA ILE A 60 -5.24 -1.72 -16.17
C ILE A 60 -3.87 -1.78 -16.84
N THR A 61 -3.50 -0.75 -17.57
CA THR A 61 -2.12 -0.60 -18.07
C THR A 61 -1.20 -0.22 -16.92
N LEU A 62 -0.35 -1.16 -16.50
CA LEU A 62 0.64 -0.95 -15.44
C LEU A 62 1.85 -0.17 -15.96
N TRP A 63 2.26 -0.44 -17.20
CA TRP A 63 3.36 0.22 -17.88
C TRP A 63 3.16 0.14 -19.40
N SER A 64 3.61 1.16 -20.14
CA SER A 64 3.66 1.16 -21.61
C SER A 64 4.75 2.08 -22.15
N THR A 65 5.12 1.88 -23.41
CA THR A 65 6.07 2.71 -24.17
C THR A 65 5.60 2.88 -25.61
N ASP A 66 6.01 3.99 -26.25
CA ASP A 66 5.83 4.22 -27.68
C ASP A 66 7.08 3.81 -28.50
N GLN A 67 8.16 3.39 -27.82
CA GLN A 67 9.42 2.99 -28.44
C GLN A 67 9.86 1.63 -27.89
N VAL A 68 10.03 0.66 -28.79
CA VAL A 68 10.56 -0.68 -28.51
C VAL A 68 11.96 -0.84 -29.10
N TYR A 69 12.66 -1.90 -28.70
CA TYR A 69 14.05 -2.14 -29.06
C TYR A 69 14.26 -3.60 -29.50
N ALA A 70 15.39 -3.87 -30.13
CA ALA A 70 15.87 -5.22 -30.44
C ALA A 70 17.30 -5.38 -29.90
N PHE A 71 17.42 -6.04 -28.76
CA PHE A 71 18.70 -6.35 -28.12
C PHE A 71 19.12 -7.78 -28.47
N GLU A 72 20.37 -7.95 -28.88
CA GLU A 72 20.98 -9.26 -29.18
C GLU A 72 21.37 -10.05 -27.92
N SER A 73 21.03 -9.53 -26.73
CA SER A 73 21.29 -10.16 -25.44
C SER A 73 20.02 -10.33 -24.64
N ALA A 74 19.90 -11.48 -23.97
CA ALA A 74 18.81 -11.77 -23.06
C ALA A 74 18.84 -10.83 -21.86
N ARG A 75 17.65 -10.51 -21.35
CA ARG A 75 17.49 -9.64 -20.18
C ARG A 75 16.25 -9.98 -19.37
N ILE A 76 16.27 -9.53 -18.13
CA ILE A 76 15.08 -9.48 -17.29
C ILE A 76 14.56 -8.05 -17.33
N PHE A 77 13.44 -7.85 -18.01
CA PHE A 77 12.78 -6.55 -18.09
C PHE A 77 11.79 -6.37 -16.94
N SER A 78 12.03 -5.33 -16.14
CA SER A 78 11.31 -5.06 -14.89
C SER A 78 10.95 -3.57 -14.76
N PRO A 79 10.07 -3.02 -15.61
CA PRO A 79 9.78 -1.60 -15.58
C PRO A 79 9.08 -1.17 -14.29
N SER A 80 9.33 0.07 -13.86
CA SER A 80 8.50 0.70 -12.83
C SER A 80 7.12 1.02 -13.42
N PHE A 81 6.06 0.73 -12.68
CA PHE A 81 4.71 1.04 -13.13
C PHE A 81 4.46 2.55 -13.22
N THR A 82 3.73 2.95 -14.26
CA THR A 82 3.23 4.31 -14.45
C THR A 82 1.82 4.47 -13.88
N SER A 83 1.08 3.38 -13.71
CA SER A 83 -0.25 3.40 -13.08
C SER A 83 -0.18 3.76 -11.59
N THR A 84 -1.05 4.66 -11.16
CA THR A 84 -1.33 4.97 -9.75
C THR A 84 -2.47 4.13 -9.17
N ARG A 85 -3.14 3.33 -10.01
CA ARG A 85 -4.22 2.42 -9.60
C ARG A 85 -3.64 1.04 -9.23
N PRO A 86 -3.81 0.57 -7.98
CA PRO A 86 -3.43 -0.79 -7.63
C PRO A 86 -4.31 -1.75 -8.41
N CYS A 87 -3.75 -2.92 -8.66
CA CYS A 87 -4.40 -3.96 -9.42
C CYS A 87 -4.33 -5.25 -8.63
N PHE A 88 -5.48 -5.82 -8.27
CA PHE A 88 -5.52 -7.15 -7.66
C PHE A 88 -5.81 -8.17 -8.74
N SER A 89 -4.79 -8.95 -9.11
CA SER A 89 -4.88 -9.79 -10.30
C SER A 89 -3.96 -11.01 -10.21
N ASN A 90 -4.38 -12.06 -10.90
CA ASN A 90 -3.55 -13.16 -11.35
C ASN A 90 -3.56 -13.29 -12.87
N HIS A 91 -4.01 -12.28 -13.61
CA HIS A 91 -4.13 -12.33 -15.05
C HIS A 91 -3.39 -11.13 -15.65
N ILE A 92 -2.23 -11.41 -16.25
CA ILE A 92 -1.33 -10.39 -16.80
C ILE A 92 -1.28 -10.54 -18.31
N ARG A 93 -1.30 -9.42 -19.03
CA ARG A 93 -1.08 -9.37 -20.46
C ARG A 93 0.18 -8.59 -20.78
N LEU A 94 0.96 -9.14 -21.71
CA LEU A 94 2.06 -8.44 -22.37
C LEU A 94 1.61 -8.11 -23.79
N ASP A 95 1.70 -6.84 -24.20
CA ASP A 95 1.65 -6.47 -25.60
C ASP A 95 3.09 -6.39 -26.13
N ILE A 96 3.34 -7.01 -27.27
CA ILE A 96 4.66 -7.21 -27.87
C ILE A 96 4.66 -6.63 -29.29
N ASP A 97 5.71 -5.91 -29.61
CA ASP A 97 5.97 -5.34 -30.93
C ASP A 97 7.27 -5.91 -31.47
N CYS A 98 7.18 -6.65 -32.58
CA CYS A 98 8.32 -7.32 -33.21
C CYS A 98 8.89 -6.53 -34.39
N THR A 99 8.33 -5.36 -34.72
CA THR A 99 8.68 -4.63 -35.96
C THR A 99 10.13 -4.16 -35.96
N VAL A 100 10.65 -3.71 -34.81
CA VAL A 100 12.06 -3.26 -34.67
C VAL A 100 13.05 -4.42 -34.78
N ALA A 101 12.68 -5.61 -34.28
CA ALA A 101 13.51 -6.81 -34.43
C ALA A 101 13.51 -7.33 -35.88
N ASN A 102 12.41 -7.12 -36.62
CA ASN A 102 12.15 -7.72 -37.92
C ASN A 102 12.37 -9.25 -37.93
N ASP A 103 12.13 -9.86 -36.77
CA ASP A 103 12.26 -11.27 -36.43
C ASP A 103 11.44 -11.51 -35.15
N TRP A 104 11.36 -12.74 -34.67
CA TRP A 104 10.66 -13.08 -33.44
C TRP A 104 11.32 -12.46 -32.21
N VAL A 105 10.51 -11.78 -31.39
CA VAL A 105 10.81 -11.52 -29.98
C VAL A 105 10.38 -12.75 -29.18
N GLN A 106 11.28 -13.30 -28.35
CA GLN A 106 10.96 -14.45 -27.50
C GLN A 106 10.87 -14.09 -26.03
N ILE A 107 9.82 -14.62 -25.40
CA ILE A 107 9.58 -14.54 -23.96
C ILE A 107 9.69 -15.95 -23.38
N GLU A 108 10.71 -16.17 -22.56
CA GLU A 108 10.94 -17.48 -21.92
C GLU A 108 10.04 -17.65 -20.70
N ALA A 109 9.87 -16.58 -19.91
CA ALA A 109 9.09 -16.63 -18.68
C ALA A 109 8.58 -15.26 -18.24
N VAL A 110 7.56 -15.27 -17.39
CA VAL A 110 7.07 -14.08 -16.68
C VAL A 110 6.93 -14.42 -15.21
N ARG A 111 7.46 -13.57 -14.34
CA ARG A 111 7.30 -13.66 -12.89
C ARG A 111 6.47 -12.49 -12.39
N LEU A 112 5.33 -12.82 -11.79
CA LEU A 112 4.48 -11.89 -11.08
C LEU A 112 4.94 -11.76 -9.62
N HIS A 113 5.15 -10.53 -9.16
CA HIS A 113 5.35 -10.23 -7.74
C HIS A 113 4.18 -9.40 -7.25
N GLY A 114 3.76 -9.69 -6.03
CA GLY A 114 2.73 -8.92 -5.36
C GLY A 114 2.58 -9.31 -3.92
N SER A 115 1.72 -8.58 -3.21
CA SER A 115 1.29 -8.94 -1.86
C SER A 115 -0.09 -9.59 -1.89
N LYS A 116 -0.31 -10.54 -0.98
CA LYS A 116 -1.65 -11.09 -0.73
C LYS A 116 -2.52 -10.01 -0.06
N GLU A 117 -3.83 -10.12 -0.20
CA GLU A 117 -4.75 -9.33 0.60
C GLU A 117 -4.54 -9.69 2.09
N ALA A 118 -4.22 -8.69 2.89
CA ALA A 118 -4.18 -8.79 4.33
C ALA A 118 -5.61 -8.54 4.87
N VAL A 119 -6.11 -9.50 5.63
CA VAL A 119 -7.39 -9.43 6.32
C VAL A 119 -7.11 -9.48 7.81
N GLN A 120 -7.53 -8.45 8.54
CA GLN A 120 -7.20 -8.30 9.96
C GLN A 120 -8.35 -7.69 10.74
N TRP A 121 -8.41 -8.05 12.01
CA TRP A 121 -9.36 -7.54 12.98
C TRP A 121 -8.73 -6.43 13.81
N VAL A 122 -9.57 -5.69 14.53
CA VAL A 122 -9.07 -4.68 15.48
C VAL A 122 -8.14 -5.37 16.47
N ASN A 123 -6.95 -4.80 16.60
CA ASN A 123 -5.93 -5.23 17.53
C ASN A 123 -5.94 -4.40 18.82
N ASP A 124 -6.30 -3.12 18.72
CA ASP A 124 -6.28 -2.19 19.86
C ASP A 124 -7.28 -1.05 19.65
N VAL A 125 -7.82 -0.51 20.74
CA VAL A 125 -8.69 0.68 20.74
C VAL A 125 -7.87 1.86 21.23
N ILE A 126 -7.67 2.84 20.36
CA ILE A 126 -6.79 3.97 20.67
C ILE A 126 -7.56 5.05 21.44
N VAL A 127 -8.68 5.52 20.89
CA VAL A 127 -9.51 6.57 21.47
C VAL A 127 -10.96 6.32 21.07
N TYR A 128 -11.90 6.68 21.94
CA TYR A 128 -13.33 6.63 21.67
C TYR A 128 -14.02 7.87 22.25
N SER A 129 -15.21 8.20 21.73
CA SER A 129 -16.00 9.33 22.23
C SER A 129 -16.56 9.06 23.63
N SER A 130 -17.33 7.97 23.74
CA SER A 130 -17.99 7.51 24.95
C SER A 130 -18.29 6.02 24.81
N GLN A 131 -18.59 5.39 25.93
CA GLN A 131 -19.04 4.00 25.99
C GLN A 131 -20.09 3.87 27.08
N TYR A 132 -21.01 2.93 26.94
CA TYR A 132 -22.13 2.76 27.85
C TYR A 132 -21.67 2.22 29.22
N GLY A 133 -20.74 1.27 29.23
CA GLY A 133 -20.14 0.73 30.44
C GLY A 133 -18.63 0.54 30.31
N SER A 134 -17.95 0.38 31.45
CA SER A 134 -16.51 0.08 31.50
C SER A 134 -16.20 -1.35 31.06
N ASP A 135 -17.10 -2.28 31.36
CA ASP A 135 -16.88 -3.72 31.14
C ASP A 135 -17.82 -4.25 30.05
N LYS A 136 -19.08 -3.80 30.08
CA LYS A 136 -20.16 -4.19 29.17
C LYS A 136 -20.44 -3.04 28.24
N TRP A 137 -20.65 -3.33 26.95
CA TRP A 137 -20.79 -2.31 25.91
C TRP A 137 -19.60 -1.33 25.83
N SER A 138 -18.42 -1.77 26.29
CA SER A 138 -17.18 -0.99 26.25
C SER A 138 -16.59 -0.99 24.84
N ALA A 139 -15.68 -0.06 24.56
CA ALA A 139 -15.02 -0.02 23.25
C ALA A 139 -14.14 -1.26 22.99
N GLU A 140 -13.63 -1.87 24.06
CA GLU A 140 -12.87 -3.12 24.01
C GLU A 140 -13.66 -4.29 23.40
N GLN A 141 -14.99 -4.21 23.39
CA GLN A 141 -15.82 -5.22 22.73
C GLN A 141 -15.62 -5.28 21.22
N THR A 142 -14.99 -4.27 20.61
CA THR A 142 -14.66 -4.28 19.17
C THR A 142 -13.36 -5.02 18.82
N LEU A 143 -12.62 -5.51 19.83
CA LEU A 143 -11.36 -6.21 19.64
C LEU A 143 -11.58 -7.61 19.05
N GLY A 144 -10.79 -7.97 18.03
CA GLY A 144 -10.82 -9.32 17.46
C GLY A 144 -12.04 -9.60 16.57
N VAL A 145 -12.44 -10.87 16.54
CA VAL A 145 -13.55 -11.37 15.71
C VAL A 145 -14.90 -11.00 16.34
N PRO A 146 -16.00 -11.00 15.56
CA PRO A 146 -17.33 -10.68 16.08
C PRO A 146 -17.81 -11.74 17.10
N ASP A 147 -18.41 -11.29 18.20
CA ASP A 147 -18.96 -12.14 19.28
C ASP A 147 -20.50 -12.23 19.22
N VAL A 148 -21.15 -11.32 18.51
CA VAL A 148 -22.61 -11.19 18.43
C VAL A 148 -23.14 -11.55 17.04
N TYR A 149 -22.50 -11.09 15.97
CA TYR A 149 -22.86 -11.42 14.59
C TYR A 149 -22.76 -12.93 14.34
N PRO A 150 -23.73 -13.57 13.64
CA PRO A 150 -24.80 -12.98 12.83
C PRO A 150 -26.10 -12.64 13.60
N GLY A 151 -26.10 -12.71 14.94
CA GLY A 151 -27.25 -12.35 15.76
C GLY A 151 -27.56 -10.85 15.74
N TYR A 152 -28.84 -10.51 15.86
CA TYR A 152 -29.33 -9.14 16.09
C TYR A 152 -29.87 -9.04 17.51
N ALA A 153 -29.12 -8.38 18.39
CA ALA A 153 -29.45 -8.25 19.80
C ALA A 153 -28.77 -7.01 20.39
N ASP A 154 -29.40 -6.42 21.40
CA ASP A 154 -28.73 -5.58 22.39
C ASP A 154 -27.88 -6.52 23.27
N ASP A 155 -26.58 -6.55 23.01
CA ASP A 155 -25.67 -7.50 23.65
C ASP A 155 -24.43 -6.77 24.19
N LYS A 156 -24.17 -7.00 25.48
CA LYS A 156 -23.02 -6.45 26.21
C LYS A 156 -21.63 -6.72 25.60
N ARG A 157 -21.55 -7.65 24.63
CA ARG A 157 -20.35 -8.03 23.87
C ARG A 157 -20.17 -7.23 22.57
N ALA A 158 -21.00 -6.22 22.31
CA ALA A 158 -20.79 -5.22 21.27
C ALA A 158 -20.59 -3.84 21.90
N TRP A 159 -19.84 -2.93 21.28
CA TRP A 159 -19.71 -1.56 21.77
C TRP A 159 -21.00 -0.78 21.59
N ALA A 160 -21.41 -0.02 22.61
CA ALA A 160 -22.45 1.01 22.50
C ALA A 160 -21.93 2.34 23.07
N PRO A 161 -22.24 3.49 22.47
CA PRO A 161 -21.85 4.78 23.02
C PRO A 161 -22.58 5.07 24.34
N GLY A 162 -21.96 5.84 25.22
CA GLY A 162 -22.59 6.29 26.48
C GLY A 162 -23.62 7.39 26.28
N VAL A 163 -23.55 8.11 25.15
CA VAL A 163 -24.48 9.20 24.80
C VAL A 163 -25.11 8.92 23.42
N ILE A 164 -26.42 9.10 23.33
CA ILE A 164 -27.18 9.01 22.07
C ILE A 164 -27.14 10.38 21.39
N ASP A 165 -26.14 10.60 20.53
CA ASP A 165 -26.04 11.80 19.70
C ASP A 165 -25.34 11.50 18.35
N ALA A 166 -25.03 12.56 17.60
CA ALA A 166 -24.40 12.48 16.28
C ALA A 166 -22.85 12.56 16.30
N LYS A 167 -22.23 12.55 17.48
CA LYS A 167 -20.80 12.87 17.70
C LYS A 167 -20.02 11.68 18.26
N GLN A 168 -20.51 10.46 18.04
CA GLN A 168 -19.87 9.27 18.55
C GLN A 168 -18.78 8.78 17.60
N PHE A 169 -17.69 8.23 18.15
CA PHE A 169 -16.60 7.71 17.34
C PHE A 169 -15.78 6.63 18.06
N LEU A 170 -15.11 5.82 17.24
CA LEU A 170 -14.09 4.85 17.63
C LEU A 170 -12.84 5.07 16.77
N VAL A 171 -11.67 5.10 17.38
CA VAL A 171 -10.36 5.08 16.70
C VAL A 171 -9.70 3.73 16.99
N LEU A 172 -9.55 2.94 15.94
CA LEU A 172 -9.22 1.52 16.01
C LEU A 172 -7.89 1.26 15.33
N LYS A 173 -7.03 0.49 15.98
CA LYS A 173 -5.72 0.09 15.46
C LYS A 173 -5.74 -1.37 15.03
N PHE A 174 -5.04 -1.64 13.94
CA PHE A 174 -4.86 -2.95 13.35
C PHE A 174 -3.37 -3.36 13.39
N ALA A 175 -3.11 -4.66 13.30
CA ALA A 175 -1.77 -5.20 13.49
C ALA A 175 -0.76 -4.71 12.45
N THR A 176 -1.16 -4.62 11.18
CA THR A 176 -0.25 -4.29 10.08
C THR A 176 -0.80 -3.16 9.21
N PRO A 177 0.02 -2.15 8.84
CA PRO A 177 -0.42 -1.11 7.92
C PRO A 177 -0.60 -1.66 6.51
N VAL A 178 -1.71 -1.30 5.89
CA VAL A 178 -2.10 -1.74 4.55
C VAL A 178 -2.60 -0.56 3.75
N TYR A 179 -2.48 -0.63 2.42
CA TYR A 179 -3.29 0.19 1.56
C TYR A 179 -4.73 -0.27 1.70
N VAL A 180 -5.55 0.54 2.36
CA VAL A 180 -6.92 0.19 2.74
C VAL A 180 -7.77 -0.01 1.47
N THR A 181 -8.32 -1.21 1.31
CA THR A 181 -9.22 -1.56 0.20
C THR A 181 -10.64 -1.75 0.67
N LYS A 182 -10.83 -2.19 1.92
CA LYS A 182 -12.15 -2.41 2.51
C LYS A 182 -12.13 -2.24 4.01
N VAL A 183 -13.22 -1.70 4.55
CA VAL A 183 -13.52 -1.70 5.99
C VAL A 183 -14.91 -2.31 6.14
N ASP A 184 -14.97 -3.45 6.80
CA ASP A 184 -16.23 -4.11 7.14
C ASP A 184 -16.56 -3.78 8.60
N VAL A 185 -17.73 -3.20 8.85
CA VAL A 185 -18.23 -2.87 10.19
C VAL A 185 -19.39 -3.81 10.51
N TYR A 186 -19.26 -4.56 11.59
CA TYR A 186 -20.28 -5.51 12.04
C TYR A 186 -21.24 -4.79 12.98
N GLU A 187 -22.39 -4.37 12.44
CA GLU A 187 -23.43 -3.67 13.19
C GLU A 187 -24.49 -4.69 13.67
N THR A 188 -24.74 -4.77 14.97
CA THR A 188 -25.54 -5.86 15.58
C THR A 188 -26.79 -5.40 16.33
N PHE A 189 -26.89 -4.10 16.65
CA PHE A 189 -28.10 -3.48 17.19
C PHE A 189 -28.30 -2.09 16.58
N ASN A 190 -29.54 -1.82 16.13
CA ASN A 190 -29.91 -0.58 15.43
C ASN A 190 -28.90 -0.13 14.36
N ALA A 191 -28.51 -1.04 13.47
CA ALA A 191 -27.53 -0.78 12.41
C ALA A 191 -27.92 0.40 11.49
N GLY A 192 -26.98 0.92 10.72
CA GLY A 192 -27.17 2.05 9.81
C GLY A 192 -26.69 3.39 10.39
N GLY A 193 -26.08 3.39 11.57
CA GLY A 193 -25.57 4.57 12.27
C GLY A 193 -24.16 5.00 11.85
N VAL A 194 -23.44 4.21 11.06
CA VAL A 194 -22.12 4.61 10.54
C VAL A 194 -22.28 5.81 9.60
N LYS A 195 -21.77 6.97 10.01
CA LYS A 195 -21.83 8.24 9.29
C LYS A 195 -20.59 8.51 8.45
N GLY A 196 -19.45 7.97 8.86
CA GLY A 196 -18.19 8.16 8.16
C GLY A 196 -17.13 7.16 8.57
N ILE A 197 -16.19 6.93 7.65
CA ILE A 197 -14.98 6.12 7.85
C ILE A 197 -13.80 6.97 7.40
N GLY A 198 -12.86 7.19 8.32
CA GLY A 198 -11.58 7.86 8.07
C GLY A 198 -10.41 6.92 8.30
N CYS A 199 -9.26 7.24 7.72
CA CYS A 199 -8.00 6.57 8.01
C CYS A 199 -6.90 7.59 8.24
N PHE A 200 -5.90 7.19 9.03
CA PHE A 200 -4.73 8.01 9.32
C PHE A 200 -3.56 7.52 8.47
N ASP A 201 -2.99 8.39 7.62
CA ASP A 201 -1.93 7.96 6.70
C ASP A 201 -0.59 7.78 7.43
N ALA A 202 -0.22 6.51 7.63
CA ALA A 202 1.02 6.13 8.29
C ALA A 202 2.28 6.42 7.46
N GLN A 203 2.14 6.88 6.21
CA GLN A 203 3.28 7.35 5.40
C GLN A 203 3.68 8.79 5.72
N VAL A 204 2.74 9.59 6.22
CA VAL A 204 2.97 11.02 6.48
C VAL A 204 3.51 11.22 7.88
N GLU A 205 2.90 10.56 8.86
CA GLU A 205 3.28 10.69 10.27
C GLU A 205 2.90 9.42 11.06
N ALA A 206 3.59 9.19 12.17
CA ALA A 206 3.19 8.17 13.13
C ALA A 206 1.91 8.61 13.85
N PHE A 207 1.05 7.66 14.20
CA PHE A 207 -0.16 7.99 14.94
C PHE A 207 0.21 8.65 16.28
N PRO A 208 -0.30 9.85 16.59
CA PRO A 208 0.10 10.59 17.78
C PRO A 208 -0.40 9.89 19.05
N ASN A 209 0.46 9.81 20.07
CA ASN A 209 0.05 9.37 21.40
C ASN A 209 -0.72 10.52 22.09
N GLY A 210 -1.94 10.25 22.56
CA GLY A 210 -2.71 11.20 23.37
C GLY A 210 -4.18 11.34 22.97
N THR A 211 -4.86 12.31 23.58
CA THR A 211 -6.26 12.63 23.32
C THR A 211 -6.44 13.16 21.90
N MET A 212 -7.54 12.78 21.24
CA MET A 212 -7.90 13.33 19.93
C MET A 212 -7.94 14.85 19.98
N THR A 213 -7.21 15.50 19.08
CA THR A 213 -7.23 16.95 18.89
C THR A 213 -7.78 17.28 17.51
N ASP A 214 -8.31 18.48 17.33
CA ASP A 214 -8.84 18.95 16.04
C ASP A 214 -7.78 19.02 14.92
N ASN A 215 -6.50 18.82 15.25
CA ASN A 215 -5.38 18.87 14.31
C ASN A 215 -5.12 17.53 13.58
N TRP A 216 -5.82 16.44 13.95
CA TRP A 216 -5.62 15.14 13.30
C TRP A 216 -6.19 15.15 11.88
N ARG A 217 -5.32 14.94 10.89
CA ARG A 217 -5.67 14.94 9.47
C ARG A 217 -6.10 13.56 9.02
N TRP A 218 -7.40 13.29 9.11
CA TRP A 218 -8.01 12.07 8.60
C TRP A 218 -8.24 12.12 7.09
N ILE A 219 -7.77 11.11 6.36
CA ILE A 219 -8.20 10.87 4.98
C ILE A 219 -9.59 10.23 5.06
N ARG A 220 -10.59 10.90 4.49
CA ARG A 220 -11.97 10.40 4.44
C ARG A 220 -12.07 9.29 3.39
N LEU A 221 -12.33 8.06 3.83
CA LEU A 221 -12.58 6.91 2.96
C LEU A 221 -14.03 6.88 2.47
N TRP A 222 -14.96 7.18 3.37
CA TRP A 222 -16.40 7.17 3.08
C TRP A 222 -17.16 8.09 4.05
N SER A 223 -18.29 8.64 3.60
CA SER A 223 -19.29 9.26 4.47
C SER A 223 -20.65 9.37 3.81
N THR A 224 -21.70 9.49 4.63
CA THR A 224 -23.06 9.78 4.19
C THR A 224 -23.57 11.12 4.76
N PRO A 225 -24.38 11.90 4.03
CA PRO A 225 -25.05 13.07 4.58
C PRO A 225 -26.17 12.71 5.57
N GLN A 226 -26.70 11.49 5.51
CA GLN A 226 -27.82 11.02 6.33
C GLN A 226 -27.60 9.57 6.76
N VAL A 227 -27.83 9.29 8.05
CA VAL A 227 -27.81 7.93 8.59
C VAL A 227 -29.21 7.31 8.56
N SER A 228 -29.29 5.99 8.75
CA SER A 228 -30.54 5.23 8.67
C SER A 228 -30.64 4.26 9.83
N VAL A 229 -31.81 3.61 9.99
CA VAL A 229 -32.00 2.58 11.00
C VAL A 229 -32.38 1.28 10.33
N VAL A 230 -31.62 0.25 10.63
CA VAL A 230 -31.77 -1.11 10.14
C VAL A 230 -31.94 -2.02 11.35
N LYS A 231 -33.12 -2.62 11.47
CA LYS A 231 -33.48 -3.52 12.58
C LYS A 231 -33.06 -4.97 12.30
N SER A 232 -31.81 -5.14 11.88
CA SER A 232 -31.17 -6.42 11.64
C SER A 232 -29.65 -6.28 11.74
N ALA A 233 -28.96 -7.35 12.12
CA ALA A 233 -27.51 -7.37 12.08
C ALA A 233 -27.02 -7.38 10.65
N ARG A 234 -25.89 -6.70 10.38
CA ARG A 234 -25.29 -6.68 9.05
C ARG A 234 -23.80 -6.45 9.10
N ILE A 235 -23.16 -6.78 7.99
CA ILE A 235 -21.81 -6.33 7.69
C ILE A 235 -21.95 -5.09 6.79
N PHE A 236 -21.76 -3.91 7.36
CA PHE A 236 -21.69 -2.68 6.59
C PHE A 236 -20.32 -2.54 5.95
N SER A 237 -20.30 -2.49 4.63
CA SER A 237 -19.06 -2.48 3.85
C SER A 237 -19.19 -1.54 2.64
N PRO A 238 -19.07 -0.22 2.86
CA PRO A 238 -19.22 0.75 1.79
C PRO A 238 -18.04 0.68 0.81
N SER A 239 -18.31 0.94 -0.46
CA SER A 239 -17.27 1.13 -1.47
C SER A 239 -16.60 2.50 -1.31
N PHE A 240 -15.29 2.55 -1.50
CA PHE A 240 -14.51 3.79 -1.55
C PHE A 240 -14.31 4.22 -3.01
N THR A 241 -13.99 5.49 -3.25
CA THR A 241 -13.57 5.92 -4.58
C THR A 241 -12.17 5.39 -4.90
N SER A 242 -11.96 4.92 -6.13
CA SER A 242 -10.70 4.29 -6.56
C SER A 242 -9.50 5.25 -6.58
N THR A 243 -9.71 6.54 -6.39
CA THR A 243 -8.65 7.57 -6.30
C THR A 243 -8.10 7.74 -4.88
N ILE A 244 -8.83 7.31 -3.84
CA ILE A 244 -8.35 7.42 -2.47
C ILE A 244 -7.27 6.37 -2.23
N ARG A 245 -6.10 6.82 -1.76
CA ARG A 245 -5.01 5.96 -1.31
C ARG A 245 -4.74 6.31 0.14
N CYS A 246 -4.82 5.29 1.00
CA CYS A 246 -4.49 5.45 2.40
C CYS A 246 -3.74 4.22 2.87
N PHE A 247 -2.47 4.40 3.24
CA PHE A 247 -1.68 3.33 3.83
C PHE A 247 -1.76 3.46 5.34
N SER A 248 -2.54 2.60 5.97
CA SER A 248 -2.94 2.77 7.36
C SER A 248 -3.17 1.45 8.06
N ASN A 249 -2.92 1.46 9.37
CA ASN A 249 -3.48 0.51 10.33
C ASN A 249 -4.33 1.22 11.37
N THR A 250 -4.77 2.45 11.13
CA THR A 250 -5.59 3.21 12.08
C THR A 250 -6.81 3.77 11.37
N ILE A 251 -7.98 3.25 11.75
CA ILE A 251 -9.27 3.61 11.16
C ILE A 251 -10.11 4.32 12.21
N MET A 252 -10.77 5.40 11.80
CA MET A 252 -11.78 6.10 12.60
C MET A 252 -13.17 5.79 12.05
N LEU A 253 -14.06 5.35 12.93
CA LEU A 253 -15.49 5.28 12.65
C LEU A 253 -16.19 6.48 13.28
N PHE A 254 -17.04 7.14 12.50
CA PHE A 254 -17.98 8.15 12.99
C PHE A 254 -19.37 7.54 13.03
N ILE A 255 -20.02 7.64 14.19
CA ILE A 255 -21.31 7.01 14.49
C ILE A 255 -22.31 8.10 14.87
N ASP A 256 -23.51 7.98 14.33
CA ASP A 256 -24.63 8.88 14.57
C ASP A 256 -25.85 8.08 14.98
N CYS A 257 -26.24 8.22 16.26
CA CYS A 257 -27.34 7.48 16.85
C CYS A 257 -28.69 8.20 16.69
N THR A 258 -28.72 9.39 16.09
CA THR A 258 -29.90 10.26 16.09
C THR A 258 -31.07 9.66 15.29
N ALA A 259 -30.79 8.99 14.17
CA ALA A 259 -31.85 8.32 13.40
C ALA A 259 -32.48 7.16 14.18
N ALA A 260 -31.68 6.41 14.95
CA ALA A 260 -32.18 5.32 15.78
C ALA A 260 -32.95 5.81 17.01
N ASN A 261 -32.64 7.02 17.49
CA ASN A 261 -33.06 7.54 18.79
C ASN A 261 -32.85 6.49 19.91
N ASN A 262 -31.78 5.71 19.78
CA ASN A 262 -31.40 4.55 20.58
C ASN A 262 -29.93 4.23 20.29
N TRP A 263 -29.31 3.35 21.07
CA TRP A 263 -27.94 2.89 20.85
C TRP A 263 -27.77 2.17 19.52
N VAL A 264 -26.71 2.50 18.82
CA VAL A 264 -26.18 1.73 17.69
C VAL A 264 -25.02 0.90 18.23
N GLU A 265 -25.02 -0.40 17.96
CA GLU A 265 -23.98 -1.30 18.46
C GLU A 265 -23.05 -1.80 17.36
N ILE A 266 -21.76 -1.75 17.65
CA ILE A 266 -20.67 -2.24 16.79
C ILE A 266 -20.01 -3.42 17.49
N ASP A 267 -20.15 -4.59 16.91
CA ASP A 267 -19.60 -5.85 17.43
C ASP A 267 -18.11 -5.99 17.06
N ALA A 268 -17.77 -5.74 15.79
CA ALA A 268 -16.39 -5.87 15.33
C ALA A 268 -16.12 -5.00 14.10
N VAL A 269 -14.83 -4.78 13.82
CA VAL A 269 -14.38 -4.11 12.60
C VAL A 269 -13.26 -4.90 11.95
N ARG A 270 -13.38 -5.13 10.65
CA ARG A 270 -12.38 -5.83 9.84
C ARG A 270 -11.80 -4.91 8.79
N LEU A 271 -10.48 -4.81 8.78
CA LEU A 271 -9.73 -4.08 7.78
C LEU A 271 -9.18 -5.05 6.74
N LYS A 272 -9.37 -4.70 5.46
CA LYS A 272 -8.74 -5.37 4.33
C LYS A 272 -7.91 -4.39 3.53
N GLY A 273 -6.81 -4.89 3.01
CA GLY A 273 -5.91 -4.10 2.20
C GLY A 273 -4.72 -4.92 1.76
N TYR A 274 -3.76 -4.25 1.13
CA TYR A 274 -2.53 -4.90 0.74
C TYR A 274 -1.33 -4.21 1.36
N GLN A 275 -0.39 -5.03 1.79
CA GLN A 275 0.85 -4.52 2.31
C GLN A 275 1.65 -3.89 1.17
N LYS A 276 2.34 -2.79 1.48
CA LYS A 276 3.35 -2.24 0.59
C LYS A 276 4.39 -3.34 0.31
N PRO A 277 4.81 -3.56 -0.94
CA PRO A 277 5.96 -4.43 -1.19
C PRO A 277 7.14 -3.95 -0.33
N TRP A 278 7.81 -4.89 0.34
CA TRP A 278 9.06 -4.61 1.03
C TRP A 278 10.13 -4.23 0.00
N SER A 279 10.21 -2.94 -0.32
CA SER A 279 11.36 -2.34 -1.01
C SER A 279 11.29 -0.81 -0.98
N ARG A 280 11.94 -0.23 0.04
CA ARG A 280 12.83 0.95 0.00
C ARG A 280 13.27 1.45 1.40
N LEU A 281 12.87 0.79 2.49
CA LEU A 281 13.34 1.16 3.85
C LEU A 281 14.58 0.37 4.32
N ALA A 282 15.02 -0.67 3.61
CA ALA A 282 16.27 -1.38 3.91
C ALA A 282 17.55 -0.67 3.38
N LYS A 283 17.53 0.65 3.22
CA LYS A 283 18.74 1.47 3.06
C LYS A 283 18.59 2.76 3.86
N ARG A 284 18.66 2.63 5.18
CA ARG A 284 19.19 3.67 6.07
C ARG A 284 19.66 3.19 7.45
N GLU A 285 19.75 1.88 7.65
CA GLU A 285 20.45 1.33 8.82
C GLU A 285 21.59 0.46 8.33
N HIS A 286 22.80 0.80 8.80
CA HIS A 286 24.09 0.13 8.58
C HIS A 286 24.78 0.34 7.21
N VAL A 287 25.28 1.56 7.00
CA VAL A 287 26.65 1.74 6.47
C VAL A 287 27.34 2.80 7.34
N ASN A 288 27.82 2.35 8.50
CA ASN A 288 29.05 2.86 9.12
C ASN A 288 29.94 1.63 9.32
N GLU A 289 30.23 0.94 8.23
CA GLU A 289 31.49 0.21 8.15
C GLU A 289 32.48 1.16 7.49
N VAL A 290 33.52 1.41 8.26
CA VAL A 290 34.70 2.19 7.93
C VAL A 290 35.32 1.61 6.66
N LEU A 291 35.15 2.32 5.54
CA LEU A 291 36.09 2.25 4.44
C LEU A 291 36.99 3.48 4.57
N GLU A 292 38.11 3.29 5.26
CA GLU A 292 39.28 4.15 5.10
C GLU A 292 39.85 3.90 3.69
N ASP A 293 39.40 4.67 2.71
CA ASP A 293 40.06 4.74 1.41
C ASP A 293 41.06 5.92 1.39
N GLU A 294 42.30 5.57 1.05
CA GLU A 294 43.54 6.32 1.14
C GLU A 294 43.70 7.48 0.11
N GLU A 295 42.65 8.24 -0.20
CA GLU A 295 42.77 9.37 -1.16
C GLU A 295 42.75 10.77 -0.52
N ASP A 296 42.44 10.92 0.77
CA ASP A 296 42.40 12.24 1.44
C ASP A 296 43.68 12.61 2.25
N LYS A 297 44.73 11.78 2.19
CA LYS A 297 46.03 12.08 2.82
C LYS A 297 46.96 12.95 1.96
N ALA A 298 46.65 13.18 0.69
CA ALA A 298 47.47 14.03 -0.19
C ALA A 298 47.05 15.52 -0.17
N VAL A 299 45.78 15.82 0.10
CA VAL A 299 45.26 17.21 0.04
C VAL A 299 45.44 17.94 1.37
N THR A 300 45.37 17.24 2.51
CA THR A 300 45.60 17.83 3.85
C THR A 300 47.08 17.95 4.25
N ALA A 301 48.01 17.35 3.50
CA ALA A 301 49.46 17.51 3.71
C ALA A 301 50.06 18.76 3.02
N VAL A 302 49.42 19.27 1.96
CA VAL A 302 49.88 20.45 1.22
C VAL A 302 49.41 21.75 1.88
N GLU A 303 48.23 21.77 2.50
CA GLU A 303 47.71 22.97 3.18
C GLU A 303 48.25 23.16 4.62
N SER A 304 48.77 22.11 5.25
CA SER A 304 49.38 22.15 6.59
C SER A 304 50.84 22.66 6.61
N ALA A 305 51.55 22.60 5.46
CA ALA A 305 52.90 23.13 5.31
C ALA A 305 52.93 24.64 4.95
N ALA A 306 51.93 25.12 4.19
CA ALA A 306 51.83 26.53 3.80
C ALA A 306 51.37 27.45 4.96
N ALA A 307 50.59 26.94 5.93
CA ALA A 307 50.12 27.72 7.07
C ALA A 307 51.13 27.83 8.24
N LYS A 308 52.22 27.04 8.25
CA LYS A 308 53.26 27.07 9.30
C LYS A 308 54.49 27.91 8.96
N MET A 309 54.59 28.44 7.74
CA MET A 309 55.74 29.25 7.30
C MET A 309 55.51 30.77 7.39
N SER A 310 54.27 31.24 7.58
CA SER A 310 53.93 32.68 7.57
C SER A 310 53.88 33.35 8.96
N ILE A 311 53.71 32.59 10.06
CA ILE A 311 53.57 33.18 11.41
C ILE A 311 54.93 33.39 12.12
N LYS A 312 56.00 32.71 11.72
CA LYS A 312 57.34 32.88 12.31
C LYS A 312 58.16 34.06 11.75
N GLN A 313 57.66 34.78 10.73
CA GLN A 313 58.33 35.97 10.17
C GLN A 313 57.61 37.30 10.47
N LEU A 314 56.49 37.29 11.20
CA LEU A 314 55.70 38.50 11.53
C LEU A 314 55.79 38.97 12.99
N LEU A 315 56.75 38.46 13.78
CA LEU A 315 57.01 38.92 15.17
C LEU A 315 58.44 39.38 15.43
N ALA A 316 59.09 39.99 14.42
CA ALA A 316 60.45 40.55 14.57
C ALA A 316 60.55 42.09 14.39
N HIS A 317 59.45 42.85 14.33
CA HIS A 317 59.51 44.33 14.17
C HIS A 317 58.42 45.11 14.93
N VAL A 318 58.30 44.89 16.25
CA VAL A 318 57.75 45.90 17.17
C VAL A 318 58.56 45.90 18.48
N ARG A 319 59.80 46.39 18.41
CA ARG A 319 60.56 46.95 19.53
C ARG A 319 61.55 48.00 19.00
N LYS A 320 61.05 49.22 18.80
CA LYS A 320 61.66 50.50 19.17
C LYS A 320 60.70 51.62 18.81
#